data_AF-A0A2S4PS45-F1
#
_entry.id   AF-A0A2S4PS45-F1
#
_cell.length_a   1.000
_cell.length_b   1.000
_cell.length_c   1.000
_cell.angle_alpha   90.00
_cell.angle_beta   90.00
_cell.angle_gamma   90.00
#
_symmetry.space_group_name_H-M   'P 1'
#
loop_
_entity.id
_entity.type
_entity.pdbx_description
1 polymer ?
#
loop_
_entity_poly.entity_id
_entity_poly.type
_entity_poly.pdbx_seq_one_letter_code
_entity_poly.pdbx_strand_id
1 'polypeptide(L)'
;MSISLLLEKLEANLPKDVTIKLYYLSTLPASVSSLYSKFPGQQDSKTICTKHFLVLTVNPAILDKNKEEHSEVIIYALEAYIYSSAHNVIIFVSKVDTTGYLDILKLPKSIPSPIRTVSTIFLQYLVAKYQKPGYKTIISLFARAQDQYLFPRSVEYSGKHVQHDSGLIRWWCRVLNPILATSQAEDGRGYIIIPGLNTHETLSYVPNKVDKLWTVGHPLLEITTLKGTVAPRYLIPHFPDDPKARFLDELDEELVKCGSSNGYWRSIKSLDQFWEMMAFRQECSAGRLVGFIWIVISPKQEFIQKKQVNNSSETQIIVNTDKQDLNNSSISKPNCHYSPLKKSQVSTPCLMNETDSESMSRQAGLNQILCQPRKRKGKLTGRIIPRRPRYKLKDSVNSLLSSNQAKEKNSNHKKHQASGQIVVDEADYHRIMELLLRLDFSKLERAISSSNRWIREARCTGYGRMKEPWGQTVIGKKINAYPNAARTDLNILEPRLLQKRRKKTSMEETTI
;
A
#
# COMPACT_ATOMS: atom_id res chain seq x y z
N MET A 1 -9.42 -6.26 -18.50
CA MET A 1 -9.70 -7.66 -18.07
C MET A 1 -11.00 -7.72 -17.28
N SER A 2 -11.87 -8.68 -17.60
CA SER A 2 -13.11 -8.96 -16.87
C SER A 2 -12.84 -9.69 -15.56
N ILE A 3 -13.73 -9.56 -14.57
CA ILE A 3 -13.69 -10.36 -13.35
C ILE A 3 -13.89 -11.85 -13.60
N SER A 4 -14.55 -12.23 -14.71
CA SER A 4 -14.74 -13.63 -15.10
C SER A 4 -13.41 -14.39 -15.19
N LEU A 5 -12.34 -13.75 -15.66
CA LEU A 5 -11.01 -14.35 -15.73
C LEU A 5 -10.41 -14.62 -14.34
N LEU A 6 -10.71 -13.77 -13.35
CA LEU A 6 -10.29 -14.02 -11.97
C LEU A 6 -10.99 -15.27 -11.42
N LEU A 7 -12.30 -15.38 -11.64
CA LEU A 7 -13.10 -16.52 -11.20
C LEU A 7 -12.64 -17.81 -11.87
N GLU A 8 -12.46 -17.81 -13.19
CA GLU A 8 -11.97 -18.97 -13.95
C GLU A 8 -10.61 -19.47 -13.44
N LYS A 9 -9.67 -18.55 -13.21
CA LYS A 9 -8.36 -18.91 -12.65
C LYS A 9 -8.46 -19.48 -11.23
N LEU A 10 -9.38 -18.96 -10.42
CA LEU A 10 -9.63 -19.48 -9.08
C LEU A 10 -10.23 -20.89 -9.12
N GLU A 11 -11.26 -21.13 -9.96
CA GLU A 11 -11.84 -22.45 -10.16
C GLU A 11 -10.78 -23.49 -10.55
N ALA A 12 -9.89 -23.14 -11.48
CA ALA A 12 -8.85 -24.04 -11.97
C ALA A 12 -7.78 -24.40 -10.91
N ASN A 13 -7.56 -23.53 -9.91
CA ASN A 13 -6.45 -23.67 -8.96
C ASN A 13 -6.88 -24.03 -7.53
N LEU A 14 -8.15 -23.83 -7.18
CA LEU A 14 -8.71 -24.22 -5.88
C LEU A 14 -8.91 -25.75 -5.81
N PRO A 15 -8.74 -26.37 -4.62
CA PRO A 15 -8.90 -27.81 -4.45
C PRO A 15 -10.30 -28.26 -4.87
N LYS A 16 -10.39 -29.48 -5.43
CA LYS A 16 -11.64 -30.06 -5.89
C LYS A 16 -12.74 -30.01 -4.80
N ASP A 17 -13.95 -29.62 -5.20
CA ASP A 17 -15.17 -29.59 -4.38
C ASP A 17 -15.16 -28.56 -3.23
N VAL A 18 -14.18 -27.66 -3.19
CA VAL A 18 -14.15 -26.54 -2.25
C VAL A 18 -14.99 -25.39 -2.79
N THR A 19 -16.10 -25.10 -2.10
CA THR A 19 -17.00 -23.99 -2.43
C THR A 19 -16.67 -22.76 -1.59
N ILE A 20 -16.28 -21.67 -2.26
CA ILE A 20 -15.99 -20.38 -1.63
C ILE A 20 -16.77 -19.30 -2.37
N LYS A 21 -17.34 -18.35 -1.64
CA LYS A 21 -17.97 -17.18 -2.26
C LYS A 21 -17.04 -15.98 -2.16
N LEU A 22 -16.92 -15.25 -3.27
CA LEU A 22 -15.97 -14.16 -3.44
C LEU A 22 -16.70 -12.82 -3.61
N TYR A 23 -16.35 -11.87 -2.75
CA TYR A 23 -16.80 -10.50 -2.79
C TYR A 23 -15.62 -9.59 -3.12
N TYR A 24 -15.74 -8.82 -4.20
CA TYR A 24 -14.67 -7.93 -4.63
C TYR A 24 -15.16 -6.49 -4.77
N LEU A 25 -14.62 -5.62 -3.93
CA LEU A 25 -14.93 -4.21 -3.84
C LEU A 25 -13.73 -3.37 -4.29
N SER A 26 -14.00 -2.24 -4.95
CA SER A 26 -12.98 -1.28 -5.37
C SER A 26 -13.47 0.15 -5.20
N THR A 27 -12.56 1.11 -5.15
CA THR A 27 -12.91 2.54 -5.19
C THR A 27 -12.79 3.13 -6.59
N LEU A 28 -13.45 4.26 -6.81
CA LEU A 28 -13.13 5.10 -7.96
C LEU A 28 -11.69 5.62 -7.87
N PRO A 29 -11.04 5.89 -9.03
CA PRO A 29 -9.70 6.47 -9.04
C PRO A 29 -9.71 7.88 -8.43
N ALA A 30 -9.07 8.04 -7.27
CA ALA A 30 -8.94 9.30 -6.56
C ALA A 30 -7.54 9.91 -6.82
N SER A 31 -7.46 11.23 -6.94
CA SER A 31 -6.18 11.93 -7.04
C SER A 31 -5.60 12.10 -5.63
N VAL A 32 -4.37 11.65 -5.41
CA VAL A 32 -3.70 11.67 -4.10
C VAL A 32 -2.33 12.33 -4.23
N SER A 33 -1.74 12.74 -3.11
CA SER A 33 -0.36 13.21 -3.05
C SER A 33 0.62 12.15 -3.56
N SER A 34 1.80 12.61 -4.00
CA SER A 34 2.89 11.72 -4.38
C SER A 34 3.28 10.78 -3.22
N LEU A 35 3.61 9.54 -3.56
CA LEU A 35 4.18 8.58 -2.60
C LEU A 35 5.60 8.95 -2.16
N TYR A 36 6.32 9.72 -2.98
CA TYR A 36 7.69 10.14 -2.72
C TYR A 36 7.73 11.60 -2.30
N SER A 37 8.65 11.91 -1.38
CA SER A 37 8.88 13.28 -0.91
C SER A 37 9.26 14.22 -2.06
N LYS A 38 8.81 15.47 -1.95
CA LYS A 38 8.99 16.50 -2.97
C LYS A 38 10.46 16.90 -3.10
N PHE A 39 10.99 16.81 -4.32
CA PHE A 39 12.27 17.43 -4.61
C PHE A 39 12.11 18.97 -4.62
N PRO A 40 13.07 19.75 -4.05
CA PRO A 40 12.98 21.20 -4.04
C PRO A 40 12.86 21.77 -5.45
N GLY A 41 11.80 22.55 -5.70
CA GLY A 41 11.53 23.17 -7.01
C GLY A 41 10.80 22.29 -8.03
N GLN A 42 10.51 21.02 -7.72
CA GLN A 42 9.73 20.14 -8.59
C GLN A 42 8.26 20.08 -8.16
N GLN A 43 7.35 20.12 -9.14
CA GLN A 43 5.90 19.96 -8.91
C GLN A 43 5.54 18.49 -8.64
N ASP A 44 4.48 18.27 -7.87
CA ASP A 44 3.96 16.92 -7.60
C ASP A 44 3.55 16.22 -8.89
N SER A 45 4.08 15.02 -9.11
CA SER A 45 3.53 14.15 -10.15
C SER A 45 2.12 13.73 -9.74
N LYS A 46 1.14 13.99 -10.61
CA LYS A 46 -0.24 13.55 -10.41
C LYS A 46 -0.28 12.05 -10.17
N THR A 47 -0.62 11.65 -8.95
CA THR A 47 -0.72 10.25 -8.54
C THR A 47 -2.19 9.91 -8.35
N ILE A 48 -2.61 8.80 -8.94
CA ILE A 48 -3.97 8.30 -8.82
C ILE A 48 -3.94 7.04 -7.97
N CYS A 49 -4.81 6.95 -6.96
CA CYS A 49 -4.96 5.77 -6.13
C CYS A 49 -6.32 5.12 -6.35
N THR A 50 -6.33 3.80 -6.49
CA THR A 50 -7.53 2.96 -6.39
C THR A 50 -7.34 1.93 -5.29
N LYS A 51 -8.30 1.83 -4.36
CA LYS A 51 -8.27 0.84 -3.28
C LYS A 51 -9.06 -0.39 -3.70
N HIS A 52 -8.54 -1.57 -3.38
CA HIS A 52 -9.09 -2.87 -3.73
C HIS A 52 -9.25 -3.70 -2.46
N PHE A 53 -10.43 -4.28 -2.28
CA PHE A 53 -10.74 -5.09 -1.12
C PHE A 53 -11.41 -6.39 -1.57
N LEU A 54 -10.72 -7.50 -1.32
CA LEU A 54 -11.18 -8.84 -1.60
C LEU A 54 -11.60 -9.51 -0.31
N VAL A 55 -12.80 -10.11 -0.29
CA VAL A 55 -13.32 -10.88 0.84
C VAL A 55 -13.77 -12.25 0.36
N LEU A 56 -13.43 -13.28 1.12
CA LEU A 56 -13.90 -14.65 0.90
C LEU A 56 -14.82 -15.06 2.03
N THR A 57 -15.94 -15.69 1.68
CA THR A 57 -16.86 -16.30 2.64
C THR A 57 -17.07 -17.78 2.36
N VAL A 58 -17.46 -18.50 3.39
CA VAL A 58 -17.88 -19.90 3.33
C VAL A 58 -19.26 -20.00 3.94
N ASN A 59 -20.07 -20.92 3.41
CA ASN A 59 -21.36 -21.25 4.00
C ASN A 59 -21.15 -22.32 5.10
N PRO A 60 -21.42 -22.02 6.38
CA PRO A 60 -21.27 -22.98 7.46
C PRO A 60 -22.35 -24.08 7.44
N ALA A 61 -23.44 -23.93 6.66
CA ALA A 61 -24.45 -24.97 6.46
C ALA A 61 -23.90 -26.24 5.78
N ILE A 62 -22.67 -26.22 5.25
CA ILE A 62 -21.95 -27.42 4.80
C ILE A 62 -21.81 -28.45 5.95
N LEU A 63 -21.70 -28.00 7.20
CA LEU A 63 -21.56 -28.87 8.36
C LEU A 63 -22.90 -29.27 9.00
N ASP A 64 -23.96 -28.50 8.78
CA ASP A 64 -25.23 -28.66 9.49
C ASP A 64 -26.38 -28.26 8.57
N LYS A 65 -27.07 -29.26 8.01
CA LYS A 65 -28.18 -29.08 7.05
C LYS A 65 -29.39 -28.35 7.65
N ASN A 66 -29.41 -28.14 8.97
CA ASN A 66 -30.47 -27.45 9.68
C ASN A 66 -30.28 -25.93 9.73
N LYS A 67 -29.12 -25.39 9.31
CA LYS A 67 -28.86 -23.95 9.26
C LYS A 67 -29.33 -23.36 7.93
N GLU A 68 -29.84 -22.13 7.99
CA GLU A 68 -30.32 -21.39 6.82
C GLU A 68 -29.28 -21.40 5.68
N GLU A 69 -29.76 -21.67 4.46
CA GLU A 69 -28.95 -21.72 3.23
C GLU A 69 -28.18 -20.42 2.95
N HIS A 70 -28.57 -19.31 3.58
CA HIS A 70 -27.98 -17.97 3.40
C HIS A 70 -27.03 -17.54 4.53
N SER A 71 -26.65 -18.44 5.44
CA SER A 71 -25.61 -18.11 6.41
C SER A 71 -24.23 -18.08 5.73
N GLU A 72 -23.50 -16.98 5.89
CA GLU A 72 -22.15 -16.83 5.34
C GLU A 72 -21.22 -16.29 6.42
N VAL A 73 -20.01 -16.83 6.48
CA VAL A 73 -18.95 -16.35 7.38
C VAL A 73 -17.73 -15.93 6.57
N ILE A 74 -17.22 -14.73 6.83
CA ILE A 74 -15.97 -14.25 6.26
C ILE A 74 -14.83 -15.08 6.81
N ILE A 75 -13.99 -15.63 5.93
CA ILE A 75 -12.81 -16.44 6.27
C ILE A 75 -11.49 -15.71 6.04
N TYR A 76 -11.47 -14.79 5.07
CA TYR A 76 -10.26 -14.13 4.59
C TYR A 76 -10.58 -12.77 3.98
N ALA A 77 -9.69 -11.81 4.18
CA ALA A 77 -9.71 -10.54 3.46
C ALA A 77 -8.31 -10.07 3.07
N LEU A 78 -8.22 -9.40 1.92
CA LEU A 78 -7.01 -8.75 1.41
C LEU A 78 -7.35 -7.35 0.91
N GLU A 79 -6.63 -6.37 1.44
CA GLU A 79 -6.67 -4.97 1.04
C GLU A 79 -5.39 -4.61 0.27
N ALA A 80 -5.55 -4.04 -0.92
CA ALA A 80 -4.45 -3.57 -1.75
C ALA A 80 -4.74 -2.19 -2.34
N TYR A 81 -3.74 -1.32 -2.37
CA TYR A 81 -3.81 0.02 -2.96
C TYR A 81 -2.98 0.06 -4.23
N ILE A 82 -3.57 0.59 -5.29
CA ILE A 82 -2.91 0.70 -6.59
C ILE A 82 -2.67 2.16 -6.88
N TYR A 83 -1.40 2.54 -6.85
CA TYR A 83 -0.93 3.88 -7.18
C TYR A 83 -0.45 3.90 -8.62
N SER A 84 -1.09 4.68 -9.47
CA SER A 84 -0.62 4.97 -10.81
C SER A 84 0.00 6.36 -10.84
N SER A 85 1.30 6.41 -11.10
CA SER A 85 2.04 7.64 -11.38
C SER A 85 2.36 7.76 -12.88
N ALA A 86 3.15 8.77 -13.24
CA ALA A 86 3.58 9.05 -14.61
C ALA A 86 4.64 8.07 -15.15
N HIS A 87 5.28 7.27 -14.28
CA HIS A 87 6.41 6.41 -14.65
C HIS A 87 6.27 4.96 -14.20
N ASN A 88 5.48 4.72 -13.15
CA ASN A 88 5.29 3.39 -12.57
C ASN A 88 3.85 3.19 -12.07
N VAL A 89 3.52 1.91 -11.91
CA VAL A 89 2.32 1.45 -11.22
C VAL A 89 2.78 0.68 -10.00
N ILE A 90 2.32 1.06 -8.81
CA ILE A 90 2.69 0.43 -7.55
C ILE A 90 1.43 -0.23 -6.97
N ILE A 91 1.49 -1.55 -6.79
CA ILE A 91 0.49 -2.36 -6.09
C ILE A 91 1.01 -2.58 -4.67
N PHE A 92 0.50 -1.81 -3.73
CA PHE A 92 0.83 -1.93 -2.32
C PHE A 92 -0.17 -2.87 -1.63
N VAL A 93 0.31 -3.93 -0.99
CA VAL A 93 -0.55 -4.78 -0.15
C VAL A 93 -0.60 -4.15 1.24
N SER A 94 -1.77 -3.64 1.62
CA SER A 94 -1.99 -2.90 2.87
C SER A 94 -2.23 -3.87 4.03
N LYS A 95 -3.29 -4.69 3.94
CA LYS A 95 -3.74 -5.54 5.04
C LYS A 95 -4.16 -6.90 4.52
N VAL A 96 -3.81 -7.94 5.27
CA VAL A 96 -4.27 -9.31 5.04
C VAL A 96 -4.60 -9.93 6.38
N ASP A 97 -5.79 -10.49 6.52
CA ASP A 97 -6.22 -11.13 7.75
C ASP A 97 -7.14 -12.31 7.45
N THR A 98 -7.27 -13.19 8.45
CA THR A 98 -8.16 -14.35 8.45
C THR A 98 -8.95 -14.38 9.74
N THR A 99 -10.17 -14.89 9.69
CA THR A 99 -10.99 -15.08 10.90
C THR A 99 -10.73 -16.41 11.60
N GLY A 100 -10.11 -17.38 10.91
CA GLY A 100 -9.86 -18.73 11.43
C GLY A 100 -10.91 -19.77 11.03
N TYR A 101 -12.11 -19.34 10.60
CA TYR A 101 -13.23 -20.22 10.22
C TYR A 101 -13.02 -21.02 8.91
N LEU A 102 -11.79 -21.09 8.40
CA LEU A 102 -11.45 -21.97 7.27
C LEU A 102 -11.48 -23.45 7.69
N ASP A 103 -11.27 -23.74 8.97
CA ASP A 103 -11.34 -25.07 9.58
C ASP A 103 -12.71 -25.75 9.40
N ILE A 104 -13.79 -24.96 9.23
CA ILE A 104 -15.14 -25.42 8.88
C ILE A 104 -15.16 -26.31 7.64
N LEU A 105 -14.28 -26.04 6.66
CA LEU A 105 -14.19 -26.84 5.44
C LEU A 105 -13.54 -28.23 5.66
N LYS A 106 -13.00 -28.51 6.86
CA LYS A 106 -12.34 -29.78 7.24
C LYS A 106 -11.37 -30.30 6.17
N LEU A 107 -10.59 -29.39 5.58
CA LEU A 107 -9.62 -29.74 4.55
C LEU A 107 -8.53 -30.66 5.13
N PRO A 108 -8.12 -31.72 4.42
CA PRO A 108 -7.05 -32.59 4.87
C PRO A 108 -5.73 -31.81 4.93
N LYS A 109 -4.92 -32.07 5.97
CA LYS A 109 -3.65 -31.37 6.26
C LYS A 109 -2.61 -31.43 5.12
N SER A 110 -2.78 -32.35 4.18
CA SER A 110 -1.93 -32.51 3.00
C SER A 110 -2.19 -31.45 1.92
N ILE A 111 -3.36 -30.80 1.92
CA ILE A 111 -3.70 -29.79 0.93
C ILE A 111 -3.14 -28.43 1.36
N PRO A 112 -2.41 -27.71 0.49
CA PRO A 112 -1.93 -26.37 0.82
C PRO A 112 -3.10 -25.41 1.06
N SER A 113 -2.93 -24.48 1.98
CA SER A 113 -3.97 -23.49 2.31
C SER A 113 -4.51 -22.79 1.05
N PRO A 114 -5.83 -22.86 0.79
CA PRO A 114 -6.48 -22.17 -0.34
C PRO A 114 -6.21 -20.67 -0.36
N ILE A 115 -6.06 -20.06 0.82
CA ILE A 115 -5.84 -18.62 0.97
C ILE A 115 -4.59 -18.17 0.20
N ARG A 116 -3.49 -18.93 0.29
CA ARG A 116 -2.24 -18.62 -0.43
C ARG A 116 -2.47 -18.58 -1.95
N THR A 117 -3.21 -19.56 -2.46
CA THR A 117 -3.57 -19.65 -3.88
C THR A 117 -4.44 -18.46 -4.29
N VAL A 118 -5.43 -18.10 -3.48
CA VAL A 118 -6.30 -16.94 -3.75
C VAL A 118 -5.50 -15.64 -3.76
N SER A 119 -4.63 -15.40 -2.78
CA SER A 119 -3.77 -14.20 -2.74
C SER A 119 -2.89 -14.11 -3.98
N THR A 120 -2.29 -15.22 -4.40
CA THR A 120 -1.43 -15.28 -5.59
C THR A 120 -2.22 -14.90 -6.84
N ILE A 121 -3.37 -15.52 -7.06
CA ILE A 121 -4.19 -15.31 -8.25
C ILE A 121 -4.78 -13.90 -8.28
N PHE A 122 -5.19 -13.38 -7.13
CA PHE A 122 -5.69 -12.02 -7.03
C PHE A 122 -4.62 -10.99 -7.36
N LEU A 123 -3.39 -11.14 -6.83
CA LEU A 123 -2.28 -10.25 -7.17
C LEU A 123 -1.88 -10.37 -8.65
N GLN A 124 -1.86 -11.58 -9.21
CA GLN A 124 -1.65 -11.76 -10.66
C GLN A 124 -2.73 -11.07 -11.50
N TYR A 125 -3.98 -11.13 -11.06
CA TYR A 125 -5.09 -10.42 -11.71
C TYR A 125 -4.89 -8.90 -11.65
N LEU A 126 -4.49 -8.35 -10.50
CA LEU A 126 -4.21 -6.92 -10.36
C LEU A 126 -3.03 -6.49 -11.23
N VAL A 127 -1.93 -7.24 -11.23
CA VAL A 127 -0.78 -6.99 -12.13
C VAL A 127 -1.26 -6.97 -13.57
N ALA A 128 -1.92 -8.02 -14.04
CA ALA A 128 -2.34 -8.12 -15.44
C ALA A 128 -3.39 -7.05 -15.85
N LYS A 129 -4.19 -6.56 -14.89
CA LYS A 129 -5.20 -5.52 -15.13
C LYS A 129 -4.60 -4.12 -15.21
N TYR A 130 -3.61 -3.82 -14.36
CA TYR A 130 -3.04 -2.50 -14.22
C TYR A 130 -1.68 -2.33 -14.90
N GLN A 131 -1.11 -3.40 -15.47
CA GLN A 131 0.06 -3.35 -16.33
C GLN A 131 -0.19 -2.37 -17.48
N LYS A 132 0.72 -1.42 -17.65
CA LYS A 132 0.71 -0.49 -18.78
C LYS A 132 1.93 -0.72 -19.66
N PRO A 133 1.80 -0.71 -21.00
CA PRO A 133 2.93 -0.89 -21.89
C PRO A 133 3.95 0.24 -21.69
N GLY A 134 5.21 -0.11 -21.44
CA GLY A 134 6.29 0.86 -21.22
C GLY A 134 6.39 1.43 -19.80
N TYR A 135 5.63 0.92 -18.83
CA TYR A 135 5.70 1.31 -17.42
C TYR A 135 6.20 0.16 -16.57
N LYS A 136 6.93 0.47 -15.49
CA LYS A 136 7.32 -0.53 -14.48
C LYS A 136 6.14 -0.80 -13.56
N THR A 137 5.87 -2.07 -13.29
CA THR A 137 4.88 -2.48 -12.29
C THR A 137 5.60 -3.03 -11.08
N ILE A 138 5.27 -2.50 -9.91
CA ILE A 138 5.95 -2.81 -8.66
C ILE A 138 4.91 -3.33 -7.69
N ILE A 139 5.07 -4.54 -7.17
CA ILE A 139 4.34 -5.00 -5.99
C ILE A 139 5.19 -4.65 -4.79
N SER A 140 4.64 -3.98 -3.80
CA SER A 140 5.34 -3.63 -2.56
C SER A 140 4.51 -4.09 -1.37
N LEU A 141 5.16 -4.70 -0.37
CA LEU A 141 4.53 -5.04 0.90
C LEU A 141 5.56 -5.10 2.02
N PHE A 142 5.08 -5.00 3.26
CA PHE A 142 5.85 -5.37 4.44
C PHE A 142 5.13 -6.51 5.17
N ALA A 143 5.90 -7.48 5.65
CA ALA A 143 5.42 -8.65 6.33
C ALA A 143 5.76 -8.53 7.82
N ARG A 144 4.75 -8.29 8.64
CA ARG A 144 4.81 -8.26 10.09
C ARG A 144 3.65 -9.08 10.63
N ALA A 145 3.86 -9.89 11.66
CA ALA A 145 2.77 -10.61 12.31
C ALA A 145 2.11 -9.72 13.37
N GLN A 146 0.78 -9.83 13.42
CA GLN A 146 -0.06 -9.24 14.46
C GLN A 146 -1.27 -10.14 14.65
N ASP A 147 -1.82 -10.15 15.86
CA ASP A 147 -2.95 -11.01 16.21
C ASP A 147 -4.20 -10.73 15.35
N GLN A 148 -4.39 -9.48 14.96
CA GLN A 148 -5.51 -9.02 14.13
C GLN A 148 -5.16 -7.72 13.39
N TYR A 149 -5.61 -7.64 12.14
CA TYR A 149 -5.50 -6.46 11.28
C TYR A 149 -6.89 -5.93 10.86
N LEU A 150 -7.78 -6.84 10.46
CA LEU A 150 -9.10 -6.50 9.90
C LEU A 150 -10.26 -7.07 10.71
N PHE A 151 -10.06 -8.17 11.43
CA PHE A 151 -11.14 -8.88 12.12
C PHE A 151 -10.97 -8.82 13.64
N PRO A 152 -11.64 -7.88 14.34
CA PRO A 152 -11.52 -7.76 15.79
C PRO A 152 -11.99 -9.03 16.49
N ARG A 153 -11.25 -9.40 17.56
CA ARG A 153 -11.52 -10.54 18.43
C ARG A 153 -11.47 -11.91 17.74
N SER A 154 -11.07 -11.96 16.47
CA SER A 154 -10.89 -13.22 15.75
C SER A 154 -9.78 -14.10 16.35
N VAL A 155 -8.84 -13.51 17.10
CA VAL A 155 -7.80 -14.24 17.85
C VAL A 155 -8.36 -15.07 19.01
N GLU A 156 -9.54 -14.71 19.55
CA GLU A 156 -10.20 -15.47 20.60
C GLU A 156 -10.73 -16.82 20.08
N TYR A 157 -10.90 -16.96 18.76
CA TYR A 157 -11.33 -18.20 18.15
C TYR A 157 -10.15 -19.18 18.00
N SER A 158 -10.24 -20.33 18.66
CA SER A 158 -9.18 -21.36 18.66
C SER A 158 -8.78 -21.90 17.29
N GLY A 159 -9.65 -21.79 16.27
CA GLY A 159 -9.33 -22.18 14.90
C GLY A 159 -8.42 -21.19 14.18
N LYS A 160 -8.24 -19.95 14.69
CA LYS A 160 -7.33 -18.97 14.10
C LYS A 160 -5.89 -19.26 14.51
N HIS A 161 -5.07 -19.65 13.54
CA HIS A 161 -3.63 -19.82 13.72
C HIS A 161 -2.87 -18.57 13.24
N VAL A 162 -2.40 -17.76 14.19
CA VAL A 162 -1.54 -16.60 13.90
C VAL A 162 -0.12 -17.08 13.60
N GLN A 163 0.44 -16.64 12.47
CA GLN A 163 1.83 -16.95 12.11
C GLN A 163 2.81 -16.06 12.90
N HIS A 164 3.99 -16.58 13.23
CA HIS A 164 5.09 -15.73 13.66
C HIS A 164 5.65 -14.90 12.50
N ASP A 165 6.37 -13.81 12.79
CA ASP A 165 6.98 -12.93 11.78
C ASP A 165 7.76 -13.72 10.72
N SER A 166 8.60 -14.66 11.16
CA SER A 166 9.41 -15.49 10.29
C SER A 166 8.58 -16.39 9.36
N GLY A 167 7.48 -16.95 9.87
CA GLY A 167 6.53 -17.76 9.11
C GLY A 167 5.77 -16.92 8.09
N LEU A 168 5.37 -15.71 8.46
CA LEU A 168 4.64 -14.79 7.59
C LEU A 168 5.51 -14.27 6.45
N ILE A 169 6.78 -13.94 6.70
CA ILE A 169 7.74 -13.56 5.65
C ILE A 169 7.89 -14.69 4.63
N ARG A 170 8.12 -15.93 5.09
CA ARG A 170 8.18 -17.11 4.20
C ARG A 170 6.88 -17.31 3.43
N TRP A 171 5.74 -17.09 4.07
CA TRP A 171 4.43 -17.22 3.44
C TRP A 171 4.28 -16.22 2.29
N TRP A 172 4.63 -14.95 2.49
CA TRP A 172 4.60 -13.93 1.44
C TRP A 172 5.55 -14.22 0.29
N CYS A 173 6.79 -14.65 0.56
CA CYS A 173 7.71 -15.08 -0.50
C CYS A 173 7.10 -16.22 -1.33
N ARG A 174 6.41 -17.18 -0.71
CA ARG A 174 5.70 -18.27 -1.42
C ARG A 174 4.45 -17.82 -2.19
N VAL A 175 3.80 -16.73 -1.79
CA VAL A 175 2.69 -16.10 -2.54
C VAL A 175 3.20 -15.38 -3.77
N LEU A 176 4.32 -14.67 -3.66
CA LEU A 176 4.87 -13.84 -4.73
C LEU A 176 5.70 -14.64 -5.74
N ASN A 177 6.30 -15.75 -5.33
CA ASN A 177 7.17 -16.55 -6.19
C ASN A 177 6.51 -17.02 -7.51
N PRO A 178 5.26 -17.51 -7.53
CA PRO A 178 4.58 -17.85 -8.79
C PRO A 178 4.35 -16.64 -9.71
N ILE A 179 4.21 -15.43 -9.15
CA ILE A 179 4.07 -14.20 -9.92
C ILE A 179 5.38 -13.91 -10.67
N LEU A 180 6.51 -14.00 -9.96
CA LEU A 180 7.85 -13.87 -10.55
C LEU A 180 8.10 -14.91 -11.64
N ALA A 181 7.78 -16.18 -11.37
CA ALA A 181 7.96 -17.27 -12.34
C ALA A 181 7.16 -17.03 -13.64
N THR A 182 5.94 -16.50 -13.52
CA THR A 182 5.10 -16.14 -14.68
C THR A 182 5.64 -14.92 -15.42
N SER A 183 6.25 -13.98 -14.69
CA SER A 183 6.81 -12.73 -15.21
C SER A 183 8.28 -12.84 -15.65
N GLN A 184 8.88 -14.04 -15.68
CA GLN A 184 10.26 -14.23 -16.17
C GLN A 184 10.44 -13.74 -17.62
N ALA A 185 9.39 -13.80 -18.44
CA ALA A 185 9.40 -13.25 -19.80
C ALA A 185 9.47 -11.70 -19.86
N GLU A 186 9.35 -11.01 -18.71
CA GLU A 186 9.30 -9.54 -18.58
C GLU A 186 10.39 -8.99 -17.63
N ASP A 187 11.53 -9.69 -17.48
CA ASP A 187 12.63 -9.31 -16.54
C ASP A 187 12.12 -8.98 -15.13
N GLY A 188 11.26 -9.87 -14.59
CA GLY A 188 10.73 -9.74 -13.24
C GLY A 188 11.77 -10.12 -12.17
N ARG A 189 12.06 -9.21 -11.24
CA ARG A 189 12.98 -9.44 -10.11
C ARG A 189 12.32 -9.20 -8.76
N GLY A 190 12.57 -10.11 -7.82
CA GLY A 190 12.12 -10.03 -6.44
C GLY A 190 13.22 -9.49 -5.54
N TYR A 191 12.86 -8.60 -4.63
CA TYR A 191 13.77 -7.97 -3.68
C TYR A 191 13.23 -8.16 -2.27
N ILE A 192 14.12 -8.45 -1.33
CA ILE A 192 13.76 -8.62 0.08
C ILE A 192 14.83 -8.00 1.00
N ILE A 193 14.36 -7.26 2.00
CA ILE A 193 15.16 -6.81 3.14
C ILE A 193 14.47 -7.21 4.43
N ILE A 194 15.21 -7.81 5.34
CA ILE A 194 14.80 -8.01 6.73
C ILE A 194 15.82 -7.25 7.59
N PRO A 195 15.48 -6.05 8.10
CA PRO A 195 16.42 -5.26 8.88
C PRO A 195 16.95 -6.05 10.08
N GLY A 196 18.26 -6.01 10.29
CA GLY A 196 18.93 -6.72 11.38
C GLY A 196 19.36 -8.15 11.05
N LEU A 197 19.00 -8.69 9.88
CA LEU A 197 19.50 -9.99 9.41
C LEU A 197 20.57 -9.84 8.33
N ASN A 198 21.49 -10.79 8.31
CA ASN A 198 22.52 -10.86 7.27
C ASN A 198 21.93 -11.35 5.94
N THR A 199 22.68 -11.16 4.85
CA THR A 199 22.29 -11.61 3.50
C THR A 199 21.99 -13.11 3.46
N HIS A 200 22.86 -13.94 4.05
CA HIS A 200 22.69 -15.39 4.07
C HIS A 200 21.46 -15.84 4.86
N GLU A 201 21.18 -15.19 6.00
CA GLU A 201 20.00 -15.48 6.82
C GLU A 201 18.71 -15.08 6.10
N THR A 202 18.71 -13.92 5.43
CA THR A 202 17.58 -13.42 4.65
C THR A 202 17.22 -14.37 3.50
N LEU A 203 18.23 -14.96 2.84
CA LEU A 203 17.99 -15.94 1.77
C LEU A 203 17.27 -17.20 2.26
N SER A 204 17.39 -17.58 3.54
CA SER A 204 16.67 -18.74 4.10
C SER A 204 15.14 -18.58 4.14
N TYR A 205 14.65 -17.34 3.99
CA TYR A 205 13.21 -17.05 3.95
C TYR A 205 12.61 -17.20 2.55
N VAL A 206 13.47 -17.18 1.52
CA VAL A 206 13.08 -17.33 0.13
C VAL A 206 12.95 -18.83 -0.20
N PRO A 207 11.96 -19.24 -1.03
CA PRO A 207 11.85 -20.62 -1.46
C PRO A 207 13.11 -21.13 -2.19
N ASN A 208 13.70 -22.23 -1.71
CA ASN A 208 14.81 -22.90 -2.39
C ASN A 208 14.35 -23.40 -3.78
N LYS A 209 15.23 -23.29 -4.78
CA LYS A 209 15.09 -23.74 -6.20
C LYS A 209 14.54 -22.73 -7.21
N VAL A 210 14.83 -21.43 -7.07
CA VAL A 210 14.62 -20.51 -8.20
C VAL A 210 15.85 -19.65 -8.42
N ASP A 211 16.69 -20.11 -9.35
CA ASP A 211 17.90 -19.43 -9.79
C ASP A 211 17.62 -17.95 -10.07
N LYS A 212 18.36 -17.06 -9.39
CA LYS A 212 18.48 -15.62 -9.68
C LYS A 212 17.19 -14.76 -9.65
N LEU A 213 16.04 -15.29 -9.22
CA LEU A 213 14.79 -14.49 -9.15
C LEU A 213 14.74 -13.53 -7.96
N TRP A 214 15.42 -13.89 -6.87
CA TRP A 214 15.40 -13.13 -5.63
C TRP A 214 16.76 -12.52 -5.34
N THR A 215 16.75 -11.24 -5.04
CA THR A 215 17.92 -10.45 -4.64
C THR A 215 17.70 -9.95 -3.23
N VAL A 216 18.71 -10.08 -2.36
CA VAL A 216 18.67 -9.43 -1.05
C VAL A 216 19.07 -7.98 -1.21
N GLY A 217 18.24 -7.06 -0.72
CA GLY A 217 18.40 -5.63 -0.93
C GLY A 217 17.10 -4.99 -1.41
N HIS A 218 17.19 -3.74 -1.85
CA HIS A 218 16.03 -2.96 -2.27
C HIS A 218 16.15 -2.46 -3.71
N PRO A 219 15.05 -2.27 -4.43
CA PRO A 219 15.08 -1.77 -5.80
C PRO A 219 14.97 -0.23 -5.88
N LEU A 220 15.07 0.51 -4.76
CA LEU A 220 14.76 1.95 -4.70
C LEU A 220 15.54 2.80 -5.73
N LEU A 221 16.80 2.44 -5.99
CA LEU A 221 17.63 3.10 -7.01
C LEU A 221 17.28 2.67 -8.45
N GLU A 222 16.71 1.47 -8.64
CA GLU A 222 16.28 1.00 -9.96
C GLU A 222 14.91 1.55 -10.35
N ILE A 223 14.03 1.80 -9.38
CA ILE A 223 12.67 2.28 -9.62
C ILE A 223 12.59 3.80 -9.79
N THR A 224 13.58 4.53 -9.26
CA THR A 224 13.60 5.99 -9.36
C THR A 224 13.91 6.45 -10.80
N THR A 225 13.33 7.58 -11.18
CA THR A 225 13.66 8.28 -12.43
C THR A 225 14.72 9.34 -12.23
N LEU A 226 15.10 9.62 -10.98
CA LEU A 226 16.07 10.62 -10.62
C LEU A 226 17.49 10.12 -10.96
N LYS A 227 18.30 10.98 -11.58
CA LYS A 227 19.69 10.70 -11.94
C LYS A 227 20.64 11.40 -10.96
N GLY A 228 21.74 10.75 -10.61
CA GLY A 228 22.80 11.29 -9.74
C GLY A 228 22.65 10.92 -8.27
N THR A 229 23.44 11.57 -7.41
CA THR A 229 23.42 11.35 -5.95
C THR A 229 22.21 12.04 -5.34
N VAL A 230 21.20 11.25 -4.99
CA VAL A 230 19.92 11.72 -4.43
C VAL A 230 19.83 11.39 -2.94
N ALA A 231 19.33 12.31 -2.14
CA ALA A 231 19.11 12.06 -0.71
C ALA A 231 18.12 10.89 -0.49
N PRO A 232 18.36 10.00 0.49
CA PRO A 232 17.51 8.83 0.78
C PRO A 232 16.01 9.16 0.90
N ARG A 233 15.70 10.32 1.47
CA ARG A 233 14.33 10.84 1.66
C ARG A 233 13.48 10.81 0.40
N TYR A 234 14.06 11.06 -0.77
CA TYR A 234 13.31 11.14 -2.04
C TYR A 234 13.08 9.76 -2.69
N LEU A 235 13.73 8.72 -2.16
CA LEU A 235 13.74 7.39 -2.76
C LEU A 235 12.78 6.41 -2.08
N ILE A 236 12.42 6.67 -0.82
CA ILE A 236 11.60 5.75 -0.02
C ILE A 236 10.12 6.17 -0.13
N PRO A 237 9.21 5.26 -0.55
CA PRO A 237 7.79 5.58 -0.65
C PRO A 237 7.10 5.61 0.72
N HIS A 238 6.24 6.60 0.93
CA HIS A 238 5.38 6.76 2.09
C HIS A 238 4.07 5.99 1.88
N PHE A 239 3.93 4.84 2.54
CA PHE A 239 2.71 4.04 2.52
C PHE A 239 1.97 4.16 3.85
N PRO A 240 0.63 4.05 3.85
CA PRO A 240 -0.15 4.09 5.09
C PRO A 240 0.18 2.89 5.98
N ASP A 241 0.18 3.12 7.30
CA ASP A 241 0.44 2.11 8.34
C ASP A 241 1.79 1.36 8.20
N ASP A 242 2.76 1.90 7.45
CA ASP A 242 4.04 1.25 7.18
C ASP A 242 5.12 1.66 8.20
N PRO A 243 5.87 0.71 8.81
CA PRO A 243 6.98 1.01 9.71
C PRO A 243 8.03 1.94 9.11
N LYS A 244 8.34 1.79 7.82
CA LYS A 244 9.34 2.64 7.16
C LYS A 244 8.82 4.06 6.97
N ALA A 245 7.51 4.24 6.71
CA ALA A 245 6.90 5.56 6.59
C ALA A 245 6.89 6.30 7.93
N ARG A 246 6.58 5.59 9.02
CA ARG A 246 6.69 6.13 10.38
C ARG A 246 8.12 6.57 10.70
N PHE A 247 9.12 5.78 10.32
CA PHE A 247 10.52 6.16 10.52
C PHE A 247 10.93 7.38 9.66
N LEU A 248 10.43 7.47 8.43
CA LEU A 248 10.62 8.66 7.60
C LEU A 248 10.06 9.93 8.27
N ASP A 249 8.86 9.85 8.85
CA ASP A 249 8.23 11.00 9.51
C ASP A 249 9.09 11.51 10.68
N GLU A 250 9.66 10.62 11.48
CA GLU A 250 10.56 10.99 12.58
C GLU A 250 11.88 11.60 12.10
N LEU A 251 12.46 11.09 11.02
CA LEU A 251 13.67 11.66 10.43
C LEU A 251 13.41 13.02 9.80
N ASP A 252 12.21 13.22 9.24
CA ASP A 252 11.79 14.50 8.69
C ASP A 252 11.63 15.58 9.78
N GLU A 253 11.41 15.21 11.05
CA GLU A 253 11.45 16.16 12.18
C GLU A 253 12.86 16.71 12.47
N GLU A 254 13.92 15.98 12.11
CA GLU A 254 15.31 16.43 12.26
C GLU A 254 15.67 17.56 11.28
N LEU A 255 14.90 17.71 10.21
CA LEU A 255 15.14 18.72 9.18
C LEU A 255 14.89 20.11 9.75
N VAL A 256 15.86 21.01 9.53
CA VAL A 256 15.72 22.42 9.94
C VAL A 256 14.55 23.03 9.17
N LYS A 257 13.51 23.46 9.90
CA LYS A 257 12.27 24.02 9.32
C LYS A 257 12.48 25.31 8.50
N CYS A 258 13.63 25.98 8.66
CA CYS A 258 13.97 27.22 7.97
C CYS A 258 15.39 27.15 7.38
N GLY A 259 15.49 26.69 6.13
CA GLY A 259 16.72 26.72 5.35
C GLY A 259 16.62 25.75 4.18
N SER A 260 17.31 26.05 3.08
CA SER A 260 17.44 25.19 1.89
C SER A 260 18.11 23.87 2.26
N SER A 261 17.38 22.97 2.92
CA SER A 261 17.88 21.65 3.28
C SER A 261 18.04 20.86 1.98
N ASN A 262 19.25 20.38 1.71
CA ASN A 262 19.57 19.53 0.55
C ASN A 262 18.86 18.15 0.57
N GLY A 263 17.83 17.98 1.40
CA GLY A 263 17.05 16.76 1.56
C GLY A 263 17.67 15.71 2.50
N TYR A 264 18.88 15.94 2.99
CA TYR A 264 19.60 15.01 3.88
C TYR A 264 19.21 15.21 5.34
N TRP A 265 18.92 14.11 6.03
CA TRP A 265 18.73 14.09 7.48
C TRP A 265 20.05 14.31 8.21
N ARG A 266 20.00 14.62 9.52
CA ARG A 266 21.23 14.85 10.30
C ARG A 266 21.91 13.53 10.58
N SER A 267 21.14 12.55 11.04
CA SER A 267 21.60 11.22 11.43
C SER A 267 21.97 10.33 10.24
N ILE A 268 21.15 10.33 9.18
CA ILE A 268 21.24 9.37 8.08
C ILE A 268 21.60 10.05 6.75
N LYS A 269 22.64 9.52 6.07
CA LYS A 269 23.15 10.05 4.80
C LYS A 269 22.95 9.12 3.61
N SER A 270 22.89 7.80 3.83
CA SER A 270 22.75 6.79 2.78
C SER A 270 21.52 5.90 3.00
N LEU A 271 21.10 5.17 1.95
CA LEU A 271 20.04 4.17 2.05
C LEU A 271 20.47 2.98 2.92
N ASP A 272 21.74 2.56 2.83
CA ASP A 272 22.25 1.46 3.65
C ASP A 272 22.17 1.80 5.15
N GLN A 273 22.57 3.02 5.51
CA GLN A 273 22.46 3.51 6.88
C GLN A 273 20.99 3.63 7.32
N PHE A 274 20.09 4.01 6.42
CA PHE A 274 18.65 4.00 6.72
C PHE A 274 18.17 2.60 7.11
N TRP A 275 18.51 1.56 6.33
CA TRP A 275 18.09 0.19 6.62
C TRP A 275 18.78 -0.41 7.84
N GLU A 276 20.03 -0.02 8.11
CA GLU A 276 20.74 -0.37 9.34
C GLU A 276 20.04 0.24 10.57
N MET A 277 19.70 1.52 10.52
CA MET A 277 18.97 2.18 11.62
C MET A 277 17.54 1.66 11.77
N MET A 278 16.92 1.21 10.69
CA MET A 278 15.59 0.56 10.72
C MET A 278 15.60 -0.69 11.61
N ALA A 279 16.72 -1.42 11.71
CA ALA A 279 16.83 -2.62 12.55
C ALA A 279 16.64 -2.33 14.05
N PHE A 280 16.98 -1.11 14.50
CA PHE A 280 16.88 -0.72 15.91
C PHE A 280 15.50 -0.17 16.29
N ARG A 281 14.57 -0.08 15.33
CA ARG A 281 13.22 0.41 15.56
C ARG A 281 12.41 -0.62 16.34
N GLN A 282 11.43 -0.15 17.11
CA GLN A 282 10.57 -1.02 17.93
C GLN A 282 9.86 -2.09 17.09
N GLU A 283 9.69 -1.83 15.80
CA GLU A 283 9.07 -2.77 14.89
C GLU A 283 9.92 -3.97 14.51
N CYS A 284 11.25 -3.81 14.50
CA CYS A 284 12.24 -4.80 14.06
C CYS A 284 13.21 -5.25 15.16
N SER A 285 12.99 -4.80 16.40
CA SER A 285 13.82 -5.15 17.56
C SER A 285 13.05 -5.98 18.58
N ALA A 286 13.74 -6.39 19.66
CA ALA A 286 13.15 -7.19 20.74
C ALA A 286 12.49 -8.51 20.29
N GLY A 287 13.13 -9.20 19.33
CA GLY A 287 12.68 -10.50 18.82
C GLY A 287 11.59 -10.41 17.75
N ARG A 288 11.20 -9.21 17.32
CA ARG A 288 10.29 -8.99 16.19
C ARG A 288 11.07 -8.86 14.88
N LEU A 289 10.49 -9.35 13.79
CA LEU A 289 11.07 -9.23 12.45
C LEU A 289 10.04 -8.60 11.51
N VAL A 290 10.50 -7.72 10.61
CA VAL A 290 9.67 -7.19 9.52
C VAL A 290 10.40 -7.44 8.20
N GLY A 291 9.74 -8.12 7.27
CA GLY A 291 10.28 -8.32 5.92
C GLY A 291 9.69 -7.30 4.95
N PHE A 292 10.52 -6.44 4.39
CA PHE A 292 10.13 -5.57 3.27
C PHE A 292 10.38 -6.31 1.96
N ILE A 293 9.34 -6.45 1.14
CA ILE A 293 9.39 -7.26 -0.08
C ILE A 293 8.89 -6.42 -1.25
N TRP A 294 9.64 -6.46 -2.35
CA TRP A 294 9.27 -5.83 -3.62
C TRP A 294 9.36 -6.82 -4.77
N ILE A 295 8.40 -6.77 -5.68
CA ILE A 295 8.49 -7.43 -6.98
C ILE A 295 8.49 -6.33 -8.05
N VAL A 296 9.56 -6.24 -8.83
CA VAL A 296 9.68 -5.27 -9.92
C VAL A 296 9.53 -6.01 -11.23
N ILE A 297 8.51 -5.65 -12.00
CA ILE A 297 8.24 -6.18 -13.34
C ILE A 297 8.50 -5.05 -14.33
N SER A 298 9.55 -5.22 -15.13
CA SER A 298 9.94 -4.26 -16.14
C SER A 298 9.15 -4.50 -17.44
N PRO A 299 8.80 -3.46 -18.21
CA PRO A 299 8.15 -3.65 -19.49
C PRO A 299 9.11 -4.28 -20.51
N LYS A 300 8.60 -5.08 -21.45
CA LYS A 300 9.39 -5.67 -22.55
C LYS A 300 10.16 -4.58 -23.33
N GLN A 301 11.44 -4.84 -23.58
CA GLN A 301 12.40 -3.88 -24.17
C GLN A 301 12.00 -3.35 -25.57
N GLU A 302 11.14 -4.04 -26.30
CA GLU A 302 10.61 -3.62 -27.61
C GLU A 302 9.90 -2.25 -27.58
N PHE A 303 9.35 -1.84 -26.42
CA PHE A 303 8.73 -0.51 -26.26
C PHE A 303 9.71 0.59 -25.89
N ILE A 304 10.87 0.26 -25.30
CA ILE A 304 11.88 1.24 -24.89
C ILE A 304 12.58 1.81 -26.14
N GLN A 305 12.85 0.96 -27.13
CA GLN A 305 13.44 1.38 -28.41
C GLN A 305 12.49 2.28 -29.22
N LYS A 306 11.18 1.99 -29.27
CA LYS A 306 10.18 2.86 -29.92
C LYS A 306 10.03 4.24 -29.27
N LYS A 307 10.25 4.35 -27.95
CA LYS A 307 10.16 5.63 -27.22
C LYS A 307 11.43 6.47 -27.38
N GLN A 308 12.59 5.85 -27.61
CA GLN A 308 13.83 6.57 -27.93
C GLN A 308 13.86 7.07 -29.38
N VAL A 309 13.32 6.31 -30.34
CA VAL A 309 13.27 6.71 -31.76
C VAL A 309 12.28 7.88 -31.99
N ASN A 310 11.22 7.98 -31.20
CA ASN A 310 10.23 9.07 -31.35
C ASN A 310 10.61 10.37 -30.62
N ASN A 311 11.67 10.37 -29.81
CA ASN A 311 12.15 11.56 -29.08
C ASN A 311 13.44 12.15 -29.68
N SER A 312 13.90 11.66 -30.84
CA SER A 312 15.11 12.12 -31.53
C SER A 312 14.81 12.84 -32.85
N SER A 313 13.72 13.61 -32.91
CA SER A 313 13.46 14.53 -34.03
C SER A 313 13.10 15.90 -33.49
N GLU A 314 14.13 16.75 -33.42
CA GLU A 314 14.15 18.21 -33.63
C GLU A 314 15.18 18.87 -32.71
N THR A 315 16.44 18.79 -33.13
CA THR A 315 17.40 19.88 -32.91
C THR A 315 18.30 19.89 -34.14
N GLN A 316 18.16 20.95 -34.94
CA GLN A 316 18.79 21.10 -36.24
C GLN A 316 20.31 21.17 -36.06
N ILE A 317 21.03 20.21 -36.66
CA ILE A 317 22.46 20.30 -36.90
C ILE A 317 22.62 20.82 -38.33
N ILE A 318 23.07 22.07 -38.44
CA ILE A 318 23.58 22.62 -39.70
C ILE A 318 24.94 21.95 -39.94
N VAL A 319 24.97 21.09 -40.97
CA VAL A 319 26.19 20.50 -41.51
C VAL A 319 26.68 21.43 -42.62
N ASN A 320 27.88 22.00 -42.45
CA ASN A 320 28.71 22.37 -43.59
C ASN A 320 29.91 21.43 -43.59
N THR A 321 29.98 20.64 -44.66
CA THR A 321 31.06 19.75 -45.01
C THR A 321 32.14 20.58 -45.71
N ASP A 322 33.41 20.41 -45.32
CA ASP A 322 34.48 20.27 -46.30
C ASP A 322 35.65 19.51 -45.67
N LYS A 323 36.10 18.50 -46.41
CA LYS A 323 37.24 17.64 -46.10
C LYS A 323 38.51 18.33 -46.53
N GLN A 324 39.59 18.23 -45.74
CA GLN A 324 40.93 18.01 -46.27
C GLN A 324 41.87 17.48 -45.18
N ASP A 325 42.68 16.52 -45.59
CA ASP A 325 43.65 15.73 -44.84
C ASP A 325 44.84 16.56 -44.31
N LEU A 326 45.52 16.07 -43.27
CA LEU A 326 46.98 15.80 -43.25
C LEU A 326 47.52 15.42 -41.85
N ASN A 327 48.60 14.64 -41.92
CA ASN A 327 49.32 13.91 -40.88
C ASN A 327 50.11 14.76 -39.84
N ASN A 328 50.50 14.04 -38.78
CA ASN A 328 51.77 14.10 -38.03
C ASN A 328 51.94 15.00 -36.78
N SER A 329 52.14 14.28 -35.67
CA SER A 329 53.21 14.37 -34.66
C SER A 329 53.39 15.59 -33.72
N SER A 330 53.56 15.20 -32.45
CA SER A 330 54.50 15.68 -31.43
C SER A 330 54.22 16.95 -30.61
N ILE A 331 54.18 16.72 -29.29
CA ILE A 331 54.87 17.44 -28.20
C ILE A 331 54.61 18.94 -28.06
N SER A 332 53.94 19.34 -26.97
CA SER A 332 54.53 20.18 -25.90
C SER A 332 53.45 20.69 -24.92
N LYS A 333 53.75 20.57 -23.61
CA LYS A 333 53.22 21.48 -22.58
C LYS A 333 53.98 22.81 -22.71
N PRO A 334 53.39 23.96 -22.33
CA PRO A 334 53.82 24.55 -21.06
C PRO A 334 52.75 25.31 -20.24
N ASN A 335 53.04 25.31 -18.94
CA ASN A 335 52.75 26.22 -17.82
C ASN A 335 51.75 27.41 -17.88
N CYS A 336 51.13 27.55 -16.71
CA CYS A 336 50.59 28.72 -16.02
C CYS A 336 51.34 30.04 -16.23
N HIS A 337 50.61 31.17 -16.16
CA HIS A 337 50.72 32.14 -15.05
C HIS A 337 49.75 33.33 -15.19
N TYR A 338 49.54 33.96 -14.04
CA TYR A 338 48.55 34.95 -13.65
C TYR A 338 48.82 36.40 -14.10
N SER A 339 47.77 37.23 -13.98
CA SER A 339 47.69 38.63 -13.46
C SER A 339 48.01 39.82 -14.40
N PRO A 340 47.67 41.11 -14.08
CA PRO A 340 46.49 41.70 -13.37
C PRO A 340 46.05 43.13 -13.85
N LEU A 341 45.12 43.78 -13.09
CA LEU A 341 44.82 45.25 -12.93
C LEU A 341 43.85 45.90 -13.96
N LYS A 342 42.94 46.87 -13.66
CA LYS A 342 42.78 47.87 -12.56
C LYS A 342 41.37 48.56 -12.59
N LYS A 343 40.79 48.76 -11.39
CA LYS A 343 40.13 49.95 -10.75
C LYS A 343 38.98 50.73 -11.47
N SER A 344 37.88 51.08 -10.77
CA SER A 344 37.78 52.34 -9.98
C SER A 344 36.63 52.40 -8.93
N GLN A 345 36.98 52.90 -7.72
CA GLN A 345 36.29 53.77 -6.72
C GLN A 345 34.99 53.24 -6.02
N VAL A 346 34.93 52.93 -4.71
CA VAL A 346 35.11 53.70 -3.43
C VAL A 346 34.05 54.80 -3.26
N SER A 347 33.09 54.68 -2.34
CA SER A 347 33.23 55.17 -0.95
C SER A 347 32.30 54.50 0.10
N THR A 348 32.89 54.17 1.26
CA THR A 348 32.31 53.82 2.58
C THR A 348 32.44 55.04 3.55
N PRO A 349 32.21 54.95 4.87
CA PRO A 349 31.12 54.35 5.69
C PRO A 349 30.63 55.31 6.81
N CYS A 350 29.68 54.90 7.67
CA CYS A 350 29.87 55.05 9.12
C CYS A 350 28.92 54.19 9.97
N LEU A 351 29.40 53.87 11.16
CA LEU A 351 28.92 52.93 12.17
C LEU A 351 28.74 53.70 13.49
N MET A 352 27.90 53.17 14.38
CA MET A 352 27.98 53.21 15.87
C MET A 352 26.81 53.86 16.66
N ASN A 353 26.31 53.02 17.58
CA ASN A 353 25.96 53.24 19.00
C ASN A 353 24.66 54.02 19.31
N GLU A 354 23.65 53.37 19.90
CA GLU A 354 23.44 52.94 21.30
C GLU A 354 22.71 53.99 22.18
N THR A 355 21.80 53.45 23.00
CA THR A 355 21.23 53.93 24.27
C THR A 355 19.93 54.74 24.31
N ASP A 356 18.97 54.10 24.99
CA ASP A 356 18.07 54.57 26.05
C ASP A 356 17.09 55.73 25.81
N SER A 357 15.80 55.46 25.99
CA SER A 357 15.06 55.73 27.24
C SER A 357 13.54 55.76 27.04
N GLU A 358 12.84 55.30 28.08
CA GLU A 358 11.39 55.22 28.24
C GLU A 358 10.66 56.57 28.10
N SER A 359 9.43 56.56 27.60
CA SER A 359 8.32 57.24 28.30
C SER A 359 6.96 56.88 27.71
N MET A 360 6.06 56.50 28.60
CA MET A 360 4.63 56.44 28.37
C MET A 360 4.07 57.84 28.18
N SER A 361 3.16 58.04 27.21
CA SER A 361 1.98 58.87 27.45
C SER A 361 0.83 58.51 26.51
N ARG A 362 -0.35 58.48 27.14
CA ARG A 362 -1.67 58.20 26.57
C ARG A 362 -2.16 59.42 25.80
N GLN A 363 -2.88 59.22 24.70
CA GLN A 363 -4.01 60.08 24.37
C GLN A 363 -5.04 59.33 23.53
N ALA A 364 -6.29 59.43 24.00
CA ALA A 364 -7.47 58.73 23.53
C ALA A 364 -8.11 59.47 22.35
N GLY A 365 -8.58 58.72 21.34
CA GLY A 365 -9.48 59.18 20.29
C GLY A 365 -10.79 58.43 20.36
N LEU A 366 -11.84 59.11 20.82
CA LEU A 366 -13.22 58.65 20.86
C LEU A 366 -13.77 58.37 19.45
N ASN A 367 -14.46 57.25 19.28
CA ASN A 367 -15.59 57.15 18.35
C ASN A 367 -16.76 56.48 19.06
N GLN A 368 -17.73 57.31 19.43
CA GLN A 368 -18.99 56.96 20.07
C GLN A 368 -19.90 56.22 19.08
N ILE A 369 -20.30 54.98 19.42
CA ILE A 369 -21.52 54.37 18.90
C ILE A 369 -22.57 54.53 20.00
N LEU A 370 -23.58 55.36 19.72
CA LEU A 370 -24.75 55.60 20.57
C LEU A 370 -25.52 54.30 20.85
N CYS A 371 -25.48 53.83 22.10
CA CYS A 371 -26.36 52.77 22.60
C CYS A 371 -27.73 53.35 22.97
N GLN A 372 -28.78 52.96 22.24
CA GLN A 372 -30.16 53.28 22.61
C GLN A 372 -30.69 52.33 23.71
N PRO A 373 -31.50 52.83 24.67
CA PRO A 373 -32.02 52.01 25.77
C PRO A 373 -33.14 51.06 25.31
N ARG A 374 -32.98 49.76 25.62
CA ARG A 374 -33.96 48.71 25.32
C ARG A 374 -35.21 48.87 26.18
N LYS A 375 -36.37 49.11 25.57
CA LYS A 375 -37.68 49.06 26.23
C LYS A 375 -37.95 47.64 26.76
N ARG A 376 -38.29 47.53 28.05
CA ARG A 376 -38.70 46.26 28.71
C ARG A 376 -40.00 45.77 28.07
N LYS A 377 -40.00 44.53 27.54
CA LYS A 377 -41.21 43.89 27.00
C LYS A 377 -42.11 43.46 28.17
N GLY A 378 -43.41 43.79 28.10
CA GLY A 378 -44.41 43.39 29.10
C GLY A 378 -44.58 41.86 29.16
N LYS A 379 -44.95 41.34 30.34
CA LYS A 379 -45.26 39.91 30.53
C LYS A 379 -46.49 39.53 29.70
N LEU A 380 -46.38 38.49 28.89
CA LEU A 380 -47.48 37.93 28.11
C LEU A 380 -48.39 37.12 29.06
N THR A 381 -49.62 37.58 29.29
CA THR A 381 -50.65 36.84 30.01
C THR A 381 -51.68 36.31 29.01
N GLY A 382 -51.84 34.98 28.94
CA GLY A 382 -52.80 34.31 28.06
C GLY A 382 -52.42 32.85 27.75
N ARG A 383 -53.40 32.04 27.34
CA ARG A 383 -53.19 30.62 27.01
C ARG A 383 -52.32 30.50 25.75
N ILE A 384 -51.19 29.80 25.86
CA ILE A 384 -50.22 29.62 24.77
C ILE A 384 -50.77 28.61 23.74
N ILE A 385 -50.98 29.05 22.51
CA ILE A 385 -51.37 28.18 21.38
C ILE A 385 -50.11 27.81 20.59
N PRO A 386 -49.70 26.53 20.54
CA PRO A 386 -48.53 26.13 19.78
C PRO A 386 -48.78 26.18 18.28
N ARG A 387 -47.84 26.75 17.52
CA ARG A 387 -47.86 26.70 16.05
C ARG A 387 -47.33 25.37 15.54
N ARG A 388 -47.93 24.83 14.48
CA ARG A 388 -47.43 23.61 13.80
C ARG A 388 -46.10 23.90 13.09
N PRO A 389 -45.14 22.95 13.11
CA PRO A 389 -43.84 23.13 12.47
C PRO A 389 -43.99 23.21 10.94
N ARG A 390 -43.38 24.23 10.33
CA ARG A 390 -43.26 24.37 8.87
C ARG A 390 -41.95 23.73 8.42
N TYR A 391 -42.05 22.66 7.62
CA TYR A 391 -40.92 22.05 6.93
C TYR A 391 -40.44 23.00 5.83
N LYS A 392 -39.17 23.40 5.84
CA LYS A 392 -38.57 24.21 4.77
C LYS A 392 -38.12 23.29 3.64
N LEU A 393 -38.89 23.22 2.55
CA LEU A 393 -38.40 22.74 1.27
C LEU A 393 -37.41 23.79 0.74
N LYS A 394 -36.15 23.42 0.52
CA LYS A 394 -35.20 24.22 -0.24
C LYS A 394 -35.24 23.75 -1.69
N ASP A 395 -36.26 24.19 -2.43
CA ASP A 395 -36.22 24.14 -3.88
C ASP A 395 -35.77 25.49 -4.43
N SER A 396 -34.75 25.41 -5.25
CA SER A 396 -34.01 26.46 -5.92
C SER A 396 -34.90 27.23 -6.91
N VAL A 397 -35.16 28.49 -6.61
CA VAL A 397 -35.61 29.46 -7.62
C VAL A 397 -34.36 30.15 -8.18
N ASN A 398 -33.81 29.55 -9.24
CA ASN A 398 -32.99 30.19 -10.26
C ASN A 398 -33.14 29.37 -11.55
N SER A 399 -34.39 29.24 -11.99
CA SER A 399 -34.75 28.91 -13.37
C SER A 399 -35.51 30.13 -13.85
N LEU A 400 -34.90 30.94 -14.71
CA LEU A 400 -35.51 31.77 -15.77
C LEU A 400 -34.45 32.71 -16.36
N LEU A 401 -33.40 32.14 -16.97
CA LEU A 401 -32.62 32.77 -18.05
C LEU A 401 -31.96 31.65 -18.88
N SER A 402 -32.79 30.89 -19.61
CA SER A 402 -32.33 29.93 -20.62
C SER A 402 -32.53 30.55 -22.00
N SER A 403 -31.53 31.31 -22.45
CA SER A 403 -31.32 31.55 -23.88
C SER A 403 -30.16 30.67 -24.33
N ASN A 404 -30.43 29.89 -25.37
CA ASN A 404 -29.61 28.81 -25.89
C ASN A 404 -28.24 29.31 -26.36
N GLN A 405 -27.19 28.97 -25.60
CA GLN A 405 -25.89 28.66 -26.18
C GLN A 405 -25.45 27.31 -25.62
N ALA A 406 -25.76 26.26 -26.38
CA ALA A 406 -25.21 24.94 -26.21
C ALA A 406 -23.68 25.00 -26.39
N LYS A 407 -22.96 25.33 -25.31
CA LYS A 407 -21.57 24.92 -25.16
C LYS A 407 -21.61 23.48 -24.70
N GLU A 408 -21.59 22.57 -25.68
CA GLU A 408 -21.18 21.18 -25.48
C GLU A 408 -19.82 21.18 -24.79
N LYS A 409 -19.83 21.12 -23.46
CA LYS A 409 -18.70 20.60 -22.71
C LYS A 409 -18.70 19.10 -22.98
N ASN A 410 -18.08 18.71 -24.10
CA ASN A 410 -17.56 17.37 -24.30
C ASN A 410 -16.46 17.13 -23.25
N SER A 411 -16.85 16.90 -22.00
CA SER A 411 -16.00 16.18 -21.07
C SER A 411 -15.92 14.78 -21.64
N ASN A 412 -14.79 14.48 -22.27
CA ASN A 412 -14.37 13.12 -22.57
C ASN A 412 -14.22 12.35 -21.24
N HIS A 413 -15.34 11.96 -20.63
CA HIS A 413 -15.39 10.96 -19.59
C HIS A 413 -15.01 9.65 -20.28
N LYS A 414 -13.71 9.35 -20.33
CA LYS A 414 -13.23 7.99 -20.52
C LYS A 414 -14.05 7.14 -19.56
N LYS A 415 -14.88 6.23 -20.09
CA LYS A 415 -15.62 5.25 -19.30
C LYS A 415 -14.60 4.53 -18.43
N HIS A 416 -14.47 4.92 -17.17
CA HIS A 416 -13.61 4.23 -16.23
C HIS A 416 -14.18 2.82 -16.12
N GLN A 417 -13.43 1.83 -16.63
CA GLN A 417 -13.82 0.43 -16.52
C GLN A 417 -13.97 0.11 -15.02
N ALA A 418 -15.19 -0.20 -14.61
CA ALA A 418 -15.49 -0.60 -13.24
C ALA A 418 -14.52 -1.72 -12.84
N SER A 419 -13.78 -1.48 -11.75
CA SER A 419 -12.61 -2.29 -11.44
C SER A 419 -12.92 -3.49 -10.54
N GLY A 420 -13.92 -3.38 -9.67
CA GLY A 420 -14.48 -4.43 -8.82
C GLY A 420 -15.91 -4.83 -9.21
N GLN A 421 -16.49 -5.80 -8.50
CA GLN A 421 -17.92 -6.12 -8.62
C GLN A 421 -18.76 -4.95 -8.14
N ILE A 422 -18.33 -4.37 -7.02
CA ILE A 422 -18.87 -3.14 -6.47
C ILE A 422 -17.80 -2.05 -6.53
N VAL A 423 -18.23 -0.85 -6.93
CA VAL A 423 -17.43 0.36 -6.87
C VAL A 423 -18.07 1.30 -5.85
N VAL A 424 -17.27 1.83 -4.94
CA VAL A 424 -17.70 2.79 -3.92
C VAL A 424 -16.86 4.06 -4.00
N ASP A 425 -17.43 5.15 -3.50
CA ASP A 425 -16.68 6.38 -3.28
C ASP A 425 -15.75 6.24 -2.07
N GLU A 426 -14.78 7.14 -1.98
CA GLU A 426 -13.76 7.06 -0.93
C GLU A 426 -14.36 7.22 0.48
N ALA A 427 -15.33 8.12 0.68
CA ALA A 427 -15.98 8.30 1.98
C ALA A 427 -16.75 7.05 2.42
N ASP A 428 -17.47 6.41 1.49
CA ASP A 428 -18.22 5.18 1.77
C ASP A 428 -17.27 4.01 2.02
N TYR A 429 -16.16 3.92 1.28
CA TYR A 429 -15.10 2.94 1.54
C TYR A 429 -14.62 3.01 2.99
N HIS A 430 -14.27 4.20 3.47
CA HIS A 430 -13.83 4.39 4.86
C HIS A 430 -14.92 3.97 5.85
N ARG A 431 -16.19 4.31 5.60
CA ARG A 431 -17.32 3.90 6.47
C ARG A 431 -17.47 2.38 6.55
N ILE A 432 -17.39 1.68 5.41
CA ILE A 432 -17.51 0.22 5.32
C ILE A 432 -16.34 -0.47 6.02
N MET A 433 -15.13 0.05 5.86
CA MET A 433 -13.93 -0.48 6.52
C MET A 433 -13.96 -0.21 8.02
N GLU A 434 -14.40 0.98 8.45
CA GLU A 434 -14.57 1.31 9.87
C GLU A 434 -15.67 0.45 10.52
N LEU A 435 -16.74 0.15 9.78
CA LEU A 435 -17.75 -0.82 10.22
C LEU A 435 -17.09 -2.18 10.46
N LEU A 436 -16.29 -2.70 9.52
CA LEU A 436 -15.61 -4.00 9.66
C LEU A 436 -14.77 -4.08 10.95
N LEU A 437 -14.03 -3.01 11.24
CA LEU A 437 -13.18 -2.90 12.44
C LEU A 437 -13.96 -2.76 13.76
N ARG A 438 -15.28 -2.54 13.72
CA ARG A 438 -16.16 -2.50 14.89
C ARG A 438 -16.96 -3.79 15.11
N LEU A 439 -16.88 -4.74 14.18
CA LEU A 439 -17.59 -6.01 14.25
C LEU A 439 -16.87 -7.01 15.15
N ASP A 440 -17.56 -8.10 15.46
CA ASP A 440 -17.06 -9.16 16.34
C ASP A 440 -16.99 -10.50 15.59
N PHE A 441 -15.81 -11.11 15.61
CA PHE A 441 -15.52 -12.41 15.00
C PHE A 441 -15.07 -13.48 16.01
N SER A 442 -15.26 -13.26 17.32
CA SER A 442 -14.87 -14.19 18.39
C SER A 442 -15.57 -15.56 18.36
N LYS A 443 -16.87 -15.59 18.07
CA LYS A 443 -17.70 -16.80 18.01
C LYS A 443 -18.37 -16.91 16.64
N LEU A 444 -18.61 -18.16 16.19
CA LEU A 444 -19.17 -18.45 14.86
C LEU A 444 -20.49 -17.70 14.59
N GLU A 445 -21.44 -17.74 15.52
CA GLU A 445 -22.74 -17.06 15.36
C GLU A 445 -22.61 -15.54 15.21
N ARG A 446 -21.74 -14.93 16.03
CA ARG A 446 -21.44 -13.50 15.94
C ARG A 446 -20.72 -13.19 14.64
N ALA A 447 -19.79 -14.04 14.22
CA ALA A 447 -19.06 -13.89 12.97
C ALA A 447 -19.99 -13.98 11.75
N ILE A 448 -21.00 -14.87 11.75
CA ILE A 448 -22.03 -14.94 10.70
C ILE A 448 -22.86 -13.65 10.67
N SER A 449 -23.36 -13.21 11.83
CA SER A 449 -24.15 -11.97 11.93
C SER A 449 -23.35 -10.74 11.48
N SER A 450 -22.08 -10.64 11.92
CA SER A 450 -21.12 -9.61 11.53
C SER A 450 -20.85 -9.64 10.02
N SER A 451 -20.59 -10.82 9.47
CA SER A 451 -20.32 -11.02 8.03
C SER A 451 -21.51 -10.55 7.19
N ASN A 452 -22.71 -11.00 7.53
CA ASN A 452 -23.94 -10.60 6.85
C ASN A 452 -24.22 -9.10 6.99
N ARG A 453 -23.95 -8.51 8.16
CA ARG A 453 -24.09 -7.06 8.38
C ARG A 453 -23.13 -6.27 7.49
N TRP A 454 -21.87 -6.68 7.42
CA TRP A 454 -20.87 -6.03 6.57
C TRP A 454 -21.21 -6.13 5.08
N ILE A 455 -21.59 -7.33 4.62
CA ILE A 455 -22.01 -7.57 3.23
C ILE A 455 -23.26 -6.74 2.92
N ARG A 456 -24.24 -6.67 3.80
CA ARG A 456 -25.44 -5.86 3.54
C ARG A 456 -25.09 -4.38 3.38
N GLU A 457 -24.28 -3.83 4.27
CA GLU A 457 -23.88 -2.42 4.22
C GLU A 457 -23.11 -2.11 2.93
N ALA A 458 -22.07 -2.90 2.64
CA ALA A 458 -21.23 -2.71 1.47
C ALA A 458 -22.02 -2.83 0.15
N ARG A 459 -23.06 -3.68 0.13
CA ARG A 459 -23.99 -3.78 -1.00
C ARG A 459 -24.84 -2.53 -1.17
N CYS A 460 -25.37 -1.98 -0.06
CA CYS A 460 -26.23 -0.80 -0.09
C CYS A 460 -25.48 0.48 -0.51
N THR A 461 -24.20 0.58 -0.16
CA THR A 461 -23.35 1.74 -0.51
C THR A 461 -22.74 1.66 -1.91
N GLY A 462 -22.76 0.49 -2.54
CA GLY A 462 -22.12 0.25 -3.84
C GLY A 462 -22.87 0.86 -5.01
N TYR A 463 -22.17 1.62 -5.87
CA TYR A 463 -22.69 2.05 -7.17
C TYR A 463 -22.18 1.11 -8.27
N GLY A 464 -23.10 0.51 -9.03
CA GLY A 464 -22.75 -0.33 -10.19
C GLY A 464 -23.98 -0.87 -10.91
N ARG A 465 -23.93 -0.92 -12.25
CA ARG A 465 -24.92 -1.69 -13.04
C ARG A 465 -24.73 -3.18 -12.71
N MET A 466 -25.49 -3.68 -11.75
CA MET A 466 -25.56 -5.12 -11.49
C MET A 466 -26.25 -5.79 -12.69
N LYS A 467 -25.49 -6.53 -13.50
CA LYS A 467 -26.07 -7.63 -14.29
C LYS A 467 -26.18 -8.91 -13.45
N GLU A 468 -25.33 -9.05 -12.43
CA GLU A 468 -25.20 -10.24 -11.58
C GLU A 468 -25.25 -9.84 -10.09
N PRO A 469 -25.75 -10.71 -9.20
CA PRO A 469 -25.76 -10.48 -7.76
C PRO A 469 -24.32 -10.36 -7.21
N TRP A 470 -24.15 -9.53 -6.17
CA TRP A 470 -22.84 -9.37 -5.52
C TRP A 470 -22.49 -10.61 -4.71
N GLY A 471 -21.25 -11.08 -4.88
CA GLY A 471 -20.79 -12.34 -4.33
C GLY A 471 -20.93 -13.47 -5.34
N GLN A 472 -19.80 -13.93 -5.89
CA GLN A 472 -19.76 -15.02 -6.87
C GLN A 472 -19.25 -16.30 -6.23
N THR A 473 -19.99 -17.40 -6.42
CA THR A 473 -19.62 -18.72 -5.90
C THR A 473 -18.61 -19.37 -6.82
N VAL A 474 -17.49 -19.80 -6.26
CA VAL A 474 -16.39 -20.45 -6.96
C VAL A 474 -16.25 -21.86 -6.39
N ILE A 475 -16.25 -22.86 -7.28
CA ILE A 475 -16.03 -24.26 -6.92
C ILE A 475 -14.70 -24.70 -7.51
N GLY A 476 -13.80 -25.18 -6.65
CA GLY A 476 -12.49 -25.65 -7.09
C GLY A 476 -12.57 -26.93 -7.91
N LYS A 477 -11.75 -27.00 -8.96
CA LYS A 477 -11.63 -28.13 -9.89
C LYS A 477 -10.29 -28.84 -9.82
N LYS A 478 -9.33 -28.31 -9.06
CA LYS A 478 -7.97 -28.86 -9.00
C LYS A 478 -7.95 -30.18 -8.27
N ILE A 479 -7.78 -31.26 -9.04
CA ILE A 479 -7.44 -32.57 -8.51
C ILE A 479 -5.95 -32.54 -8.16
N ASN A 480 -5.63 -32.60 -6.88
CA ASN A 480 -4.25 -32.87 -6.48
C ASN A 480 -3.99 -34.35 -6.78
N ALA A 481 -3.29 -34.63 -7.88
CA ALA A 481 -2.83 -35.99 -8.17
C ALA A 481 -1.87 -36.41 -7.05
N TYR A 482 -2.30 -37.33 -6.20
CA TYR A 482 -1.36 -38.12 -5.41
C TYR A 482 -0.98 -39.33 -6.26
N PRO A 483 0.31 -39.53 -6.60
CA PRO A 483 0.75 -40.89 -6.82
C PRO A 483 0.58 -41.60 -5.47
N ASN A 484 -0.17 -42.69 -5.46
CA ASN A 484 0.01 -43.74 -4.48
C ASN A 484 1.43 -44.30 -4.67
N ALA A 485 2.45 -43.55 -4.25
CA ALA A 485 3.77 -44.11 -4.07
C ALA A 485 3.70 -44.86 -2.74
N ALA A 486 3.62 -46.19 -2.83
CA ALA A 486 3.92 -47.07 -1.71
C ALA A 486 5.20 -46.56 -1.04
N ARG A 487 5.12 -46.31 0.28
CA ARG A 487 6.30 -46.01 1.09
C ARG A 487 7.29 -47.16 0.91
N THR A 488 8.32 -46.93 0.12
CA THR A 488 9.56 -47.70 0.24
C THR A 488 10.29 -47.05 1.40
N ASP A 489 10.32 -47.74 2.54
CA ASP A 489 11.06 -47.36 3.73
C ASP A 489 12.55 -47.30 3.39
N LEU A 490 13.04 -46.10 3.06
CA LEU A 490 14.46 -45.79 3.13
C LEU A 490 14.71 -45.12 4.47
N ASN A 491 15.27 -45.92 5.40
CA ASN A 491 15.75 -45.48 6.70
C ASN A 491 16.77 -44.35 6.53
N ILE A 492 16.32 -43.10 6.76
CA ILE A 492 17.20 -41.95 6.97
C ILE A 492 17.03 -41.55 8.43
N LEU A 493 18.08 -41.80 9.22
CA LEU A 493 18.20 -41.45 10.64
C LEU A 493 17.94 -39.95 10.86
N GLU A 494 16.96 -39.63 11.70
CA GLU A 494 16.69 -38.27 12.17
C GLU A 494 17.75 -37.79 13.18
N PRO A 495 18.28 -36.56 13.08
CA PRO A 495 19.10 -35.95 14.11
C PRO A 495 18.21 -35.14 15.07
N ARG A 496 17.57 -35.79 16.05
CA ARG A 496 16.91 -35.09 17.17
C ARG A 496 16.94 -35.88 18.48
N LEU A 497 18.09 -35.94 19.15
CA LEU A 497 18.12 -36.24 20.60
C LEU A 497 19.33 -35.57 21.28
N LEU A 498 19.18 -34.29 21.66
CA LEU A 498 19.97 -33.71 22.77
C LEU A 498 19.04 -32.79 23.59
N GLN A 499 18.16 -33.40 24.39
CA GLN A 499 17.59 -32.74 25.57
C GLN A 499 18.27 -33.31 26.81
N LYS A 500 19.04 -32.47 27.49
CA LYS A 500 19.75 -32.75 28.75
C LYS A 500 18.71 -32.91 29.88
N ARG A 501 18.54 -34.13 30.41
CA ARG A 501 17.65 -34.42 31.55
C ARG A 501 18.12 -33.67 32.80
N ARG A 502 17.23 -32.92 33.45
CA ARG A 502 17.40 -32.46 34.84
C ARG A 502 16.98 -33.59 35.80
N LYS A 503 17.82 -33.85 36.81
CA LYS A 503 17.64 -34.87 37.85
C LYS A 503 16.63 -34.34 38.89
N LYS A 504 15.55 -35.10 39.16
CA LYS A 504 14.66 -34.88 40.31
C LYS A 504 15.13 -35.76 41.47
N THR A 505 15.32 -35.17 42.64
CA THR A 505 15.57 -35.82 43.92
C THR A 505 14.25 -36.36 44.49
N SER A 506 14.21 -37.65 44.81
CA SER A 506 13.12 -38.31 45.53
C SER A 506 13.41 -38.26 47.03
N MET A 507 12.48 -37.69 47.80
CA MET A 507 12.37 -37.94 49.25
C MET A 507 11.16 -38.85 49.45
N GLU A 508 11.38 -40.02 50.03
CA GLU A 508 10.36 -40.82 50.70
C GLU A 508 10.93 -41.20 52.07
N GLU A 509 10.39 -40.57 53.11
CA GLU A 509 10.62 -40.92 54.51
C GLU A 509 9.82 -42.15 54.88
N THR A 510 10.49 -43.05 55.59
CA THR A 510 10.03 -44.36 56.01
C THR A 510 9.32 -44.23 57.36
N THR A 511 8.09 -44.72 57.45
CA THR A 511 7.39 -44.95 58.71
C THR A 511 7.79 -46.33 59.26
N ILE A 512 8.38 -46.34 60.46
CA ILE A 512 8.26 -47.43 61.45
C ILE A 512 7.84 -46.77 62.75
#